data_AF-A0A537NYB8-F1
#
_entry.id   AF-A0A537NYB8-F1
#
_cell.length_a   1.000
_cell.length_b   1.000
_cell.length_c   1.000
_cell.angle_alpha   90.00
_cell.angle_beta   90.00
_cell.angle_gamma   90.00
#
_symmetry.space_group_name_H-M   'P 1'
#
loop_
_entity.id
_entity.type
_entity.pdbx_description
1 polymer ?
#
loop_
_entity_poly.entity_id
_entity_poly.type
_entity_poly.pdbx_seq_one_letter_code
_entity_poly.pdbx_strand_id
1 'polypeptide(L)'
;MAPVKQRADKHEIRATQRASGEARSLAQTMPRLILEARRIAATVIHGLHGRRRAGRGENFWQYRRFLSGEPARRVDWRRSARDEHLYVREQEWEAAHTVWLWPDRSPSMQFRSQLAEDSKLDRCLVVAFALAEILVEAGERVGIPGLVRPTGSRNVLDKMANAIVHDVTERPSLPPLFAPSSLAEIVVVSDFWSPIAQVRATLAQLSATGAHGHTVQIVDPAEETFPYSGRVEFIEPEGAGSITAGRAEAWKSDYETRVARHRAEIRAETDKLGWSFTIHRTDRPATELLLALHARLGAPPPGAVVSGRLRFAGQIGRRA
;
A
#
# COMPACT_ATOMS: atom_id res chain seq x y z
N MET A 1 -30.78 37.50 20.46
CA MET A 1 -30.18 36.94 19.23
C MET A 1 -28.69 36.68 19.47
N ALA A 2 -28.37 35.59 20.16
CA ALA A 2 -27.05 34.96 20.36
C ALA A 2 -27.34 33.68 21.15
N PRO A 3 -27.08 32.46 20.61
CA PRO A 3 -25.78 31.82 20.80
C PRO A 3 -25.45 30.78 19.70
N VAL A 4 -24.67 31.15 18.68
CA VAL A 4 -24.09 30.18 17.71
C VAL A 4 -22.56 30.13 17.80
N LYS A 5 -21.91 31.26 18.12
CA LYS A 5 -20.44 31.36 18.23
C LYS A 5 -19.82 30.51 19.36
N GLN A 6 -20.43 30.46 20.55
CA GLN A 6 -19.85 29.76 21.71
C GLN A 6 -19.79 28.22 21.59
N ARG A 7 -20.61 27.60 20.70
CA ARG A 7 -20.55 26.15 20.46
C ARG A 7 -19.46 25.78 19.44
N ALA A 8 -19.11 26.67 18.52
CA ALA A 8 -18.03 26.47 17.55
C ALA A 8 -16.65 26.51 18.25
N ASP A 9 -16.40 27.54 19.07
CA ASP A 9 -15.12 27.72 19.77
C ASP A 9 -14.77 26.53 20.70
N LYS A 10 -15.78 25.94 21.38
CA LYS A 10 -15.54 24.78 22.26
C LYS A 10 -15.22 23.48 21.51
N HIS A 11 -15.76 23.29 20.31
CA HIS A 11 -15.42 22.15 19.46
C HIS A 11 -14.02 22.33 18.87
N GLU A 12 -13.68 23.54 18.44
CA GLU A 12 -12.37 23.88 17.89
C GLU A 12 -11.25 23.74 18.94
N ILE A 13 -11.47 24.19 20.18
CA ILE A 13 -10.51 24.00 21.28
C ILE A 13 -10.34 22.51 21.64
N ARG A 14 -11.43 21.73 21.67
CA ARG A 14 -11.37 20.29 21.95
C ARG A 14 -10.71 19.50 20.82
N ALA A 15 -10.98 19.86 19.56
CA ALA A 15 -10.35 19.26 18.39
C ALA A 15 -8.84 19.55 18.38
N THR A 16 -8.46 20.80 18.65
CA THR A 16 -7.05 21.22 18.74
C THR A 16 -6.30 20.49 19.87
N GLN A 17 -6.94 20.30 21.03
CA GLN A 17 -6.36 19.58 22.17
C GLN A 17 -6.25 18.07 21.93
N ARG A 18 -7.25 17.44 21.27
CA ARG A 18 -7.19 16.02 20.87
C ARG A 18 -6.10 15.79 19.83
N ALA A 19 -6.08 16.57 18.75
CA ALA A 19 -5.06 16.48 17.70
C ALA A 19 -3.64 16.67 18.27
N SER A 20 -3.47 17.60 19.22
CA SER A 20 -2.18 17.81 19.90
C SER A 20 -1.78 16.64 20.82
N GLY A 21 -2.75 15.99 21.48
CA GLY A 21 -2.51 14.82 22.32
C GLY A 21 -2.18 13.55 21.52
N GLU A 22 -2.91 13.33 20.44
CA GLU A 22 -2.72 12.20 19.51
C GLU A 22 -1.39 12.30 18.76
N ALA A 23 -1.05 13.49 18.24
CA ALA A 23 0.24 13.73 17.59
C ALA A 23 1.42 13.47 18.55
N ARG A 24 1.27 13.85 19.83
CA ARG A 24 2.29 13.59 20.86
C ARG A 24 2.42 12.10 21.18
N SER A 25 1.32 11.37 21.23
CA SER A 25 1.32 9.92 21.44
C SER A 25 1.97 9.20 20.25
N LEU A 26 1.64 9.60 19.02
CA LEU A 26 2.22 9.02 17.81
C LEU A 26 3.72 9.29 17.71
N ALA A 27 4.18 10.51 18.06
CA ALA A 27 5.61 10.83 18.10
C ALA A 27 6.39 9.92 19.07
N GLN A 28 5.79 9.51 20.18
CA GLN A 28 6.42 8.63 21.16
C GLN A 28 6.51 7.17 20.68
N THR A 29 5.51 6.68 19.95
CA THR A 29 5.51 5.31 19.42
C THR A 29 6.32 5.18 18.13
N MET A 30 6.49 6.26 17.37
CA MET A 30 7.14 6.27 16.05
C MET A 30 8.51 5.55 15.98
N PRO A 31 9.46 5.76 16.92
CA PRO A 31 10.75 5.05 16.88
C PRO A 31 10.60 3.52 16.96
N ARG A 32 9.63 3.03 17.74
CA ARG A 32 9.31 1.59 17.84
C ARG A 32 8.79 1.06 16.51
N LEU A 33 7.85 1.78 15.90
CA LEU A 33 7.23 1.39 14.62
C LEU A 33 8.25 1.35 13.47
N ILE A 34 9.17 2.34 13.41
CA ILE A 34 10.25 2.35 12.42
C ILE A 34 11.19 1.15 12.60
N LEU A 35 11.56 0.83 13.85
CA LEU A 35 12.44 -0.30 14.14
C LEU A 35 11.78 -1.64 13.76
N GLU A 36 10.52 -1.81 14.10
CA GLU A 36 9.74 -3.00 13.72
C GLU A 36 9.64 -3.12 12.19
N ALA A 37 9.30 -2.02 11.51
CA ALA A 37 9.23 -1.96 10.05
C ALA A 37 10.55 -2.36 9.39
N ARG A 38 11.69 -1.85 9.87
CA ARG A 38 13.03 -2.23 9.36
C ARG A 38 13.32 -3.70 9.57
N ARG A 39 13.02 -4.27 10.75
CA ARG A 39 13.23 -5.69 11.05
C ARG A 39 12.40 -6.58 10.10
N ILE A 40 11.14 -6.20 9.88
CA ILE A 40 10.23 -6.92 9.00
C ILE A 40 10.69 -6.81 7.54
N ALA A 41 11.02 -5.61 7.07
CA ALA A 41 11.54 -5.36 5.73
C ALA A 41 12.78 -6.20 5.46
N ALA A 42 13.76 -6.18 6.38
CA ALA A 42 14.96 -6.99 6.28
C ALA A 42 14.62 -8.49 6.15
N THR A 43 13.67 -8.99 6.94
CA THR A 43 13.25 -10.41 6.87
C THR A 43 12.66 -10.76 5.49
N VAL A 44 11.81 -9.88 4.96
CA VAL A 44 11.17 -10.07 3.64
C VAL A 44 12.19 -10.00 2.51
N ILE A 45 13.09 -9.02 2.52
CA ILE A 45 14.16 -8.88 1.51
C ILE A 45 15.09 -10.09 1.52
N HIS A 46 15.53 -10.52 2.71
CA HIS A 46 16.44 -11.66 2.83
C HIS A 46 15.77 -12.98 2.40
N GLY A 47 14.48 -13.17 2.70
CA GLY A 47 13.72 -14.36 2.30
C GLY A 47 13.35 -14.43 0.81
N LEU A 48 13.42 -13.31 0.07
CA LEU A 48 12.95 -13.19 -1.31
C LEU A 48 14.07 -13.03 -2.36
N HIS A 49 15.33 -13.34 -2.02
CA HIS A 49 16.46 -13.29 -2.96
C HIS A 49 16.18 -14.08 -4.25
N GLY A 50 15.67 -13.39 -5.28
CA GLY A 50 15.25 -14.01 -6.54
C GLY A 50 14.68 -13.08 -7.62
N ARG A 51 14.44 -11.79 -7.35
CA ARG A 51 13.95 -10.83 -8.36
C ARG A 51 15.04 -9.85 -8.77
N ARG A 52 15.89 -10.25 -9.72
CA ARG A 52 16.57 -9.29 -10.59
C ARG A 52 16.05 -9.50 -12.02
N ARG A 53 15.63 -8.43 -12.70
CA ARG A 53 15.09 -8.45 -14.08
C ARG A 53 16.09 -7.81 -15.04
N ALA A 54 16.32 -8.41 -16.21
CA ALA A 54 17.18 -7.84 -17.25
C ALA A 54 16.49 -6.66 -17.98
N GLY A 55 17.20 -5.55 -18.31
CA GLY A 55 16.60 -4.44 -19.09
C GLY A 55 17.49 -3.27 -19.57
N ARG A 56 17.11 -2.02 -19.32
CA ARG A 56 17.83 -0.78 -19.71
C ARG A 56 17.78 0.25 -18.57
N GLY A 57 18.91 0.50 -17.91
CA GLY A 57 19.18 1.38 -16.76
C GLY A 57 20.66 1.30 -16.40
N GLU A 58 21.13 2.05 -15.42
CA GLU A 58 22.57 2.40 -15.34
C GLU A 58 23.46 1.27 -14.80
N ASN A 59 22.87 0.33 -14.07
CA ASN A 59 23.55 -0.82 -13.49
C ASN A 59 23.84 -1.90 -14.55
N PHE A 60 25.07 -2.42 -14.53
CA PHE A 60 25.54 -3.45 -15.44
C PHE A 60 24.85 -4.79 -15.13
N TRP A 61 24.10 -5.34 -16.09
CA TRP A 61 23.46 -6.65 -15.95
C TRP A 61 24.33 -7.76 -16.55
N GLN A 62 24.49 -7.77 -17.88
CA GLN A 62 25.32 -8.73 -18.59
C GLN A 62 25.76 -8.16 -19.95
N TYR A 63 26.74 -8.82 -20.57
CA TYR A 63 27.05 -8.59 -21.99
C TYR A 63 26.24 -9.55 -22.86
N ARG A 64 25.57 -9.02 -23.88
CA ARG A 64 24.92 -9.82 -24.94
C ARG A 64 25.60 -9.54 -26.27
N ARG A 65 25.62 -10.54 -27.17
CA ARG A 65 26.03 -10.34 -28.57
C ARG A 65 25.13 -9.33 -29.27
N PHE A 66 25.75 -8.42 -30.01
CA PHE A 66 25.09 -7.46 -30.87
C PHE A 66 24.32 -8.20 -31.97
N LEU A 67 23.07 -7.77 -32.23
CA LEU A 67 22.25 -8.30 -33.30
C LEU A 67 22.17 -7.30 -34.45
N SER A 68 22.17 -7.83 -35.67
CA SER A 68 22.01 -7.01 -36.88
C SER A 68 20.67 -6.27 -36.85
N GLY A 69 20.71 -4.94 -37.03
CA GLY A 69 19.55 -4.05 -36.92
C GLY A 69 19.49 -3.24 -35.61
N GLU A 70 20.35 -3.53 -34.62
CA GLU A 70 20.49 -2.67 -33.44
C GLU A 70 21.37 -1.44 -33.73
N PRO A 71 21.12 -0.29 -33.07
CA PRO A 71 21.91 0.91 -33.30
C PRO A 71 23.34 0.76 -32.74
N ALA A 72 24.35 1.03 -33.57
CA ALA A 72 25.77 0.84 -33.27
C ALA A 72 26.26 1.59 -32.01
N ARG A 73 25.57 2.67 -31.60
CA ARG A 73 25.85 3.40 -30.36
C ARG A 73 25.70 2.57 -29.07
N ARG A 74 25.03 1.41 -29.14
CA ARG A 74 24.86 0.49 -28.00
C ARG A 74 26.03 -0.48 -27.82
N VAL A 75 26.95 -0.53 -28.78
CA VAL A 75 28.12 -1.41 -28.73
C VAL A 75 29.08 -0.92 -27.66
N ASP A 76 29.46 -1.82 -26.75
CA ASP A 76 30.56 -1.58 -25.83
C ASP A 76 31.88 -1.90 -26.55
N TRP A 77 32.50 -0.87 -27.11
CA TRP A 77 33.75 -1.00 -27.87
C TRP A 77 34.90 -1.53 -27.02
N ARG A 78 34.90 -1.29 -25.71
CA ARG A 78 35.99 -1.70 -24.80
C ARG A 78 35.94 -3.21 -24.54
N ARG A 79 34.74 -3.79 -24.38
CA ARG A 79 34.58 -5.26 -24.28
C ARG A 79 34.76 -5.94 -25.64
N SER A 80 34.22 -5.33 -26.70
CA SER A 80 34.25 -5.90 -28.06
C SER A 80 35.64 -5.90 -28.69
N ALA A 81 36.56 -5.02 -28.27
CA ALA A 81 37.93 -5.02 -28.75
C ALA A 81 38.77 -6.24 -28.30
N ARG A 82 38.25 -7.08 -27.40
CA ARG A 82 38.96 -8.25 -26.84
C ARG A 82 38.46 -9.59 -27.39
N ASP A 83 37.52 -9.58 -28.33
CA ASP A 83 36.85 -10.76 -28.89
C ASP A 83 36.49 -10.49 -30.36
N GLU A 84 36.18 -11.52 -31.14
CA GLU A 84 35.76 -11.41 -32.54
C GLU A 84 34.31 -10.91 -32.68
N HIS A 85 33.55 -10.90 -31.59
CA HIS A 85 32.14 -10.55 -31.57
C HIS A 85 31.89 -9.17 -30.98
N LEU A 86 30.95 -8.43 -31.58
CA LEU A 86 30.43 -7.19 -31.00
C LEU A 86 29.51 -7.51 -29.82
N TYR A 87 29.76 -6.86 -28.70
CA TYR A 87 28.95 -6.97 -27.49
C TYR A 87 28.21 -5.67 -27.21
N VAL A 88 26.96 -5.79 -26.81
CA VAL A 88 26.14 -4.73 -26.25
C VAL A 88 26.15 -4.91 -24.73
N ARG A 89 26.44 -3.83 -24.01
CA ARG A 89 26.24 -3.78 -22.56
C ARG A 89 24.74 -3.72 -22.30
N GLU A 90 24.18 -4.82 -21.80
CA GLU A 90 22.82 -4.79 -21.25
C GLU A 90 22.85 -4.20 -19.86
N GLN A 91 21.78 -3.52 -19.58
CA GLN A 91 21.63 -2.56 -18.52
C GLN A 91 20.44 -3.08 -17.66
N GLU A 92 20.23 -2.66 -16.41
CA GLU A 92 19.08 -3.16 -15.61
C GLU A 92 17.84 -2.32 -15.88
N TRP A 93 16.62 -2.85 -16.03
CA TRP A 93 15.44 -1.98 -16.28
C TRP A 93 15.19 -1.03 -15.10
N GLU A 94 15.39 0.27 -15.27
CA GLU A 94 15.09 1.30 -14.25
C GLU A 94 14.23 2.41 -14.87
N ALA A 95 12.99 2.08 -15.23
CA ALA A 95 11.95 3.07 -15.00
C ALA A 95 11.44 2.78 -13.59
N ALA A 96 11.90 3.55 -12.58
CA ALA A 96 11.37 3.40 -11.23
C ALA A 96 9.85 3.64 -11.27
N HIS A 97 9.07 2.60 -10.98
CA HIS A 97 7.64 2.71 -10.77
C HIS A 97 7.40 3.62 -9.56
N THR A 98 6.37 4.45 -9.67
CA THR A 98 5.94 5.26 -8.54
C THR A 98 4.85 4.50 -7.80
N VAL A 99 5.10 4.22 -6.53
CA VAL A 99 4.13 3.59 -5.63
C VAL A 99 3.62 4.62 -4.64
N TRP A 100 2.32 4.85 -4.65
CA TRP A 100 1.63 5.69 -3.69
C TRP A 100 1.11 4.85 -2.53
N LEU A 101 1.53 5.17 -1.32
CA LEU A 101 1.04 4.54 -0.10
C LEU A 101 0.07 5.48 0.61
N TRP A 102 -1.12 4.97 0.90
CA TRP A 102 -2.07 5.63 1.78
C TRP A 102 -2.21 4.85 3.08
N PRO A 103 -1.44 5.21 4.13
CA PRO A 103 -1.70 4.74 5.47
C PRO A 103 -2.84 5.55 6.08
N ASP A 104 -3.96 4.89 6.32
CA ASP A 104 -5.09 5.46 7.05
C ASP A 104 -4.68 5.78 8.50
N ARG A 105 -4.97 7.03 8.89
CA ARG A 105 -4.71 7.57 10.23
C ARG A 105 -5.96 8.22 10.82
N SER A 106 -7.14 7.84 10.34
CA SER A 106 -8.42 8.27 10.91
C SER A 106 -8.57 7.76 12.37
N PRO A 107 -9.43 8.40 13.18
CA PRO A 107 -9.62 8.01 14.59
C PRO A 107 -10.00 6.54 14.79
N SER A 108 -10.74 5.93 13.84
CA SER A 108 -11.11 4.51 13.89
C SER A 108 -9.90 3.57 13.94
N MET A 109 -8.76 4.00 13.38
CA MET A 109 -7.52 3.22 13.35
C MET A 109 -6.86 3.11 14.73
N GLN A 110 -7.20 3.97 15.69
CA GLN A 110 -6.65 3.87 17.05
C GLN A 110 -7.21 2.67 17.84
N PHE A 111 -8.28 2.03 17.35
CA PHE A 111 -8.90 0.90 18.03
C PHE A 111 -7.94 -0.28 18.20
N ARG A 112 -7.99 -0.89 19.38
CA ARG A 112 -7.25 -2.08 19.79
C ARG A 112 -8.07 -2.86 20.82
N SER A 113 -8.38 -4.12 20.56
CA SER A 113 -8.98 -5.00 21.55
C SER A 113 -7.92 -5.69 22.42
N GLN A 114 -8.37 -6.44 23.44
CA GLN A 114 -7.48 -7.27 24.26
C GLN A 114 -6.90 -8.48 23.49
N LEU A 115 -7.44 -8.77 22.30
CA LEU A 115 -6.99 -9.88 21.46
C LEU A 115 -5.80 -9.49 20.56
N ALA A 116 -5.40 -8.22 20.55
CA ALA A 116 -4.30 -7.71 19.75
C ALA A 116 -3.28 -6.96 20.61
N GLU A 117 -1.99 -7.11 20.29
CA GLU A 117 -0.92 -6.39 20.99
C GLU A 117 -0.86 -4.92 20.57
N ASP A 118 -0.98 -4.66 19.27
CA ASP A 118 -0.90 -3.34 18.65
C ASP A 118 -2.27 -2.86 18.13
N SER A 119 -2.43 -1.54 18.03
CA SER A 119 -3.60 -0.92 17.40
C SER A 119 -3.61 -1.12 15.88
N LYS A 120 -4.77 -0.92 15.24
CA LYS A 120 -4.85 -0.91 13.76
C LYS A 120 -3.92 0.14 13.15
N LEU A 121 -3.78 1.31 13.79
CA LEU A 121 -2.91 2.40 13.36
C LEU A 121 -1.43 2.00 13.39
N ASP A 122 -0.98 1.43 14.52
CA ASP A 122 0.42 0.96 14.66
C ASP A 122 0.72 -0.09 13.58
N ARG A 123 -0.18 -1.08 13.39
CA ARG A 123 -0.03 -2.10 12.35
C ARG A 123 -0.02 -1.50 10.94
N CYS A 124 -0.91 -0.56 10.65
CA CYS A 124 -1.00 0.16 9.38
C CYS A 124 0.32 0.87 9.04
N LEU A 125 0.88 1.61 10.01
CA LEU A 125 2.14 2.33 9.85
C LEU A 125 3.34 1.41 9.69
N VAL A 126 3.41 0.32 10.47
CA VAL A 126 4.47 -0.69 10.33
C VAL A 126 4.46 -1.30 8.92
N VAL A 127 3.27 -1.66 8.41
CA VAL A 127 3.13 -2.20 7.06
C VAL A 127 3.54 -1.17 6.02
N ALA A 128 3.05 0.07 6.13
CA ALA A 128 3.38 1.13 5.17
C ALA A 128 4.87 1.45 5.14
N PHE A 129 5.52 1.56 6.30
CA PHE A 129 6.96 1.78 6.41
C PHE A 129 7.77 0.59 5.90
N ALA A 130 7.44 -0.63 6.31
CA ALA A 130 8.16 -1.81 5.84
C ALA A 130 8.06 -1.95 4.33
N LEU A 131 6.87 -1.71 3.76
CA LEU A 131 6.66 -1.72 2.32
C LEU A 131 7.45 -0.61 1.62
N ALA A 132 7.48 0.60 2.19
CA ALA A 132 8.27 1.70 1.64
C ALA A 132 9.76 1.37 1.58
N GLU A 133 10.33 0.79 2.65
CA GLU A 133 11.72 0.36 2.69
C GLU A 133 12.01 -0.69 1.61
N ILE A 134 11.18 -1.74 1.54
CA ILE A 134 11.31 -2.83 0.56
C ILE A 134 11.29 -2.29 -0.88
N LEU A 135 10.35 -1.38 -1.17
CA LEU A 135 10.18 -0.82 -2.51
C LEU A 135 11.33 0.12 -2.89
N VAL A 136 11.79 0.97 -1.97
CA VAL A 136 12.93 1.84 -2.23
C VAL A 136 14.22 1.05 -2.42
N GLU A 137 14.43 -0.02 -1.65
CA GLU A 137 15.56 -0.92 -1.83
C GLU A 137 15.50 -1.66 -3.19
N ALA A 138 14.30 -1.92 -3.69
CA ALA A 138 14.06 -2.45 -5.04
C ALA A 138 14.20 -1.41 -6.17
N GLY A 139 14.53 -0.15 -5.86
CA GLY A 139 14.72 0.92 -6.84
C GLY A 139 13.46 1.74 -7.15
N GLU A 140 12.35 1.49 -6.46
CA GLU A 140 11.07 2.19 -6.68
C GLU A 140 11.00 3.53 -5.96
N ARG A 141 10.05 4.38 -6.39
CA ARG A 141 9.78 5.68 -5.77
C ARG A 141 8.50 5.61 -4.95
N VAL A 142 8.60 5.91 -3.66
CA VAL A 142 7.45 5.82 -2.74
C VAL A 142 7.02 7.20 -2.25
N GLY A 143 5.72 7.45 -2.21
CA GLY A 143 5.13 8.70 -1.70
C GLY A 143 3.81 8.50 -0.97
N ILE A 144 3.36 9.55 -0.27
CA ILE A 144 2.06 9.62 0.41
C ILE A 144 1.27 10.77 -0.20
N PRO A 145 0.09 10.55 -0.81
CA PRO A 145 -0.70 11.60 -1.43
C PRO A 145 -0.98 12.77 -0.47
N GLY A 146 -0.69 13.99 -0.92
CA GLY A 146 -0.88 15.21 -0.12
C GLY A 146 0.00 15.31 1.14
N LEU A 147 1.04 14.49 1.29
CA LEU A 147 1.95 14.57 2.43
C LEU A 147 3.43 14.42 2.03
N VAL A 148 3.77 13.37 1.31
CA VAL A 148 5.16 13.05 0.92
C VAL A 148 5.24 12.88 -0.59
N ARG A 149 6.07 13.69 -1.24
CA ARG A 149 6.35 13.52 -2.67
C ARG A 149 7.13 12.22 -2.92
N PRO A 150 6.88 11.51 -4.03
CA PRO A 150 7.57 10.26 -4.33
C PRO A 150 9.09 10.39 -4.31
N THR A 151 9.76 9.53 -3.55
CA THR A 151 11.21 9.53 -3.37
C THR A 151 11.75 8.11 -3.34
N GLY A 152 12.91 7.88 -3.97
CA GLY A 152 13.68 6.62 -3.89
C GLY A 152 14.87 6.77 -2.94
N SER A 153 14.73 7.58 -1.90
CA SER A 153 15.82 7.94 -1.00
C SER A 153 15.97 6.90 0.10
N ARG A 154 17.20 6.48 0.43
CA ARG A 154 17.47 5.51 1.52
C ARG A 154 16.97 5.93 2.91
N ASN A 155 16.62 7.20 3.11
CA ASN A 155 15.98 7.71 4.33
C ASN A 155 14.46 7.91 4.19
N VAL A 156 13.80 7.09 3.37
CA VAL A 156 12.36 7.21 3.09
C VAL A 156 11.51 7.07 4.36
N LEU A 157 11.88 6.15 5.26
CA LEU A 157 11.19 5.94 6.53
C LEU A 157 11.24 7.18 7.42
N ASP A 158 12.43 7.76 7.61
CA ASP A 158 12.58 8.95 8.44
C ASP A 158 11.82 10.14 7.85
N LYS A 159 11.81 10.28 6.51
CA LYS A 159 11.02 11.31 5.81
C LYS A 159 9.51 11.12 6.01
N MET A 160 9.01 9.89 5.81
CA MET A 160 7.59 9.59 5.97
C MET A 160 7.15 9.73 7.42
N ALA A 161 7.91 9.18 8.36
CA ALA A 161 7.65 9.31 9.79
C ALA A 161 7.63 10.76 10.24
N ASN A 162 8.63 11.56 9.83
CA ASN A 162 8.69 12.97 10.18
C ASN A 162 7.48 13.73 9.59
N ALA A 163 7.11 13.45 8.35
CA ALA A 163 5.94 14.07 7.73
C ALA A 163 4.64 13.69 8.45
N ILE A 164 4.47 12.42 8.83
CA ILE A 164 3.28 11.92 9.55
C ILE A 164 3.17 12.53 10.95
N VAL A 165 4.28 12.61 11.71
CA VAL A 165 4.29 13.17 13.07
C VAL A 165 3.92 14.66 13.08
N HIS A 166 4.37 15.41 12.06
CA HIS A 166 4.10 16.84 11.95
C HIS A 166 2.80 17.15 11.19
N ASP A 167 2.05 16.13 10.79
CA ASP A 167 0.79 16.33 10.11
C ASP A 167 -0.35 16.57 11.11
N VAL A 168 -0.69 17.84 11.29
CA VAL A 168 -1.78 18.29 12.15
C VAL A 168 -3.15 18.23 11.46
N THR A 169 -3.21 17.82 10.19
CA THR A 169 -4.48 17.72 9.46
C THR A 169 -5.21 16.42 9.81
N GLU A 170 -6.48 16.55 10.18
CA GLU A 170 -7.37 15.41 10.31
C GLU A 170 -7.59 14.80 8.92
N ARG A 171 -7.25 13.52 8.78
CA ARG A 171 -7.30 12.83 7.50
C ARG A 171 -8.50 11.88 7.46
N PRO A 172 -9.25 11.85 6.35
CA PRO A 172 -10.29 10.84 6.14
C PRO A 172 -9.67 9.44 6.05
N SER A 173 -10.47 8.41 6.27
CA SER A 173 -10.03 7.01 6.16
C SER A 173 -9.57 6.65 4.74
N LEU A 174 -10.25 7.23 3.74
CA LEU A 174 -9.95 7.04 2.32
C LEU A 174 -9.03 8.14 1.78
N PRO A 175 -8.17 7.84 0.79
CA PRO A 175 -7.24 8.81 0.22
C PRO A 175 -7.94 10.04 -0.39
N PRO A 176 -7.29 11.22 -0.33
CA PRO A 176 -7.80 12.42 -0.97
C PRO A 176 -7.74 12.28 -2.49
N LEU A 177 -8.45 13.17 -3.18
CA LEU A 177 -8.45 13.22 -4.63
C LEU A 177 -7.06 13.61 -5.15
N PHE A 178 -6.44 12.75 -5.95
CA PHE A 178 -5.22 13.05 -6.70
C PHE A 178 -5.16 12.25 -8.00
N ALA A 179 -4.42 12.71 -9.00
CA ALA A 179 -4.28 12.05 -10.30
C ALA A 179 -2.95 11.28 -10.39
N PRO A 180 -2.91 9.98 -10.05
CA PRO A 180 -1.72 9.15 -10.25
C PRO A 180 -1.42 8.97 -11.73
N SER A 181 -0.16 8.77 -12.11
CA SER A 181 0.16 8.35 -13.49
C SER A 181 -0.42 6.97 -13.79
N SER A 182 -0.70 6.67 -15.05
CA SER A 182 -1.20 5.35 -15.49
C SER A 182 -0.27 4.18 -15.13
N LEU A 183 1.03 4.45 -14.99
CA LEU A 183 2.05 3.46 -14.60
C LEU A 183 2.29 3.41 -13.08
N ALA A 184 1.56 4.20 -12.29
CA ALA A 184 1.71 4.18 -10.84
C ALA A 184 0.91 3.02 -10.23
N GLU A 185 1.42 2.54 -9.11
CA GLU A 185 0.74 1.60 -8.25
C GLU A 185 0.29 2.30 -6.98
N ILE A 186 -0.86 1.90 -6.44
CA ILE A 186 -1.47 2.54 -5.28
C ILE A 186 -1.78 1.48 -4.25
N VAL A 187 -1.26 1.64 -3.04
CA VAL A 187 -1.58 0.75 -1.92
C VAL A 187 -2.33 1.55 -0.87
N VAL A 188 -3.58 1.17 -0.64
CA VAL A 188 -4.46 1.79 0.35
C VAL A 188 -4.58 0.86 1.54
N VAL A 189 -4.08 1.28 2.70
CA VAL A 189 -4.12 0.51 3.94
C VAL A 189 -5.05 1.23 4.91
N SER A 190 -6.23 0.67 5.14
CA SER A 190 -7.32 1.29 5.90
C SER A 190 -8.18 0.20 6.56
N ASP A 191 -9.06 0.56 7.50
CA ASP A 191 -10.07 -0.38 7.98
C ASP A 191 -11.26 -0.55 7.01
N PHE A 192 -11.39 0.33 6.02
CA PHE A 192 -12.46 0.34 5.01
C PHE A 192 -13.89 0.26 5.57
N TRP A 193 -14.14 0.77 6.78
CA TRP A 193 -15.49 0.81 7.34
C TRP A 193 -16.33 2.00 6.83
N SER A 194 -15.75 2.85 5.98
CA SER A 194 -16.47 3.90 5.27
C SER A 194 -17.61 3.33 4.40
N PRO A 195 -18.71 4.09 4.20
CA PRO A 195 -19.82 3.65 3.36
C PRO A 195 -19.37 3.21 1.96
N ILE A 196 -19.94 2.12 1.45
CA ILE A 196 -19.54 1.53 0.17
C ILE A 196 -19.60 2.52 -1.00
N ALA A 197 -20.54 3.48 -0.98
CA ALA A 197 -20.63 4.53 -2.00
C ALA A 197 -19.37 5.41 -2.05
N GLN A 198 -18.79 5.74 -0.89
CA GLN A 198 -17.55 6.52 -0.81
C GLN A 198 -16.37 5.69 -1.31
N VAL A 199 -16.27 4.42 -0.88
CA VAL A 199 -15.22 3.51 -1.35
C VAL A 199 -15.26 3.36 -2.88
N ARG A 200 -16.45 3.17 -3.47
CA ARG A 200 -16.65 3.12 -4.93
C ARG A 200 -16.16 4.38 -5.61
N ALA A 201 -16.55 5.56 -5.11
CA ALA A 201 -16.15 6.84 -5.68
C ALA A 201 -14.62 7.03 -5.63
N THR A 202 -13.99 6.71 -4.50
CA THR A 202 -12.54 6.78 -4.34
C THR A 202 -11.83 5.82 -5.30
N LEU A 203 -12.23 4.54 -5.35
CA LEU A 203 -11.61 3.56 -6.23
C LEU A 203 -11.73 3.96 -7.71
N ALA A 204 -12.93 4.36 -8.16
CA ALA A 204 -13.17 4.81 -9.52
C ALA A 204 -12.28 6.01 -9.88
N GLN A 205 -12.08 6.93 -8.94
CA GLN A 205 -11.26 8.11 -9.14
C GLN A 205 -9.77 7.77 -9.25
N LEU A 206 -9.26 6.91 -8.35
CA LEU A 206 -7.86 6.50 -8.36
C LEU A 206 -7.51 5.68 -9.60
N SER A 207 -8.45 4.84 -10.07
CA SER A 207 -8.28 4.05 -11.28
C SER A 207 -8.52 4.83 -12.58
N ALA A 208 -9.02 6.07 -12.52
CA ALA A 208 -9.43 6.82 -13.71
C ALA A 208 -8.30 7.06 -14.72
N THR A 209 -7.05 7.12 -14.25
CA THR A 209 -5.86 7.27 -15.09
C THR A 209 -5.30 5.94 -15.61
N GLY A 210 -5.91 4.81 -15.23
CA GLY A 210 -5.41 3.46 -15.52
C GLY A 210 -4.42 2.93 -14.48
N ALA A 211 -4.24 3.61 -13.34
CA ALA A 211 -3.38 3.16 -12.26
C ALA A 211 -3.88 1.83 -11.65
N HIS A 212 -2.93 0.97 -11.30
CA HIS A 212 -3.20 -0.28 -10.59
C HIS A 212 -3.16 -0.05 -9.09
N GLY A 213 -3.80 -0.94 -8.32
CA GLY A 213 -3.76 -0.79 -6.87
C GLY A 213 -4.15 -2.01 -6.06
N HIS A 214 -3.82 -1.91 -4.79
CA HIS A 214 -4.02 -2.91 -3.76
C HIS A 214 -4.69 -2.24 -2.56
N THR A 215 -5.86 -2.74 -2.18
CA THR A 215 -6.56 -2.35 -0.96
C THR A 215 -6.32 -3.39 0.12
N VAL A 216 -5.97 -2.91 1.31
CA VAL A 216 -5.65 -3.73 2.47
C VAL A 216 -6.54 -3.29 3.62
N GLN A 217 -7.47 -4.17 4.00
CA GLN A 217 -8.29 -3.99 5.18
C GLN A 217 -7.51 -4.38 6.43
N ILE A 218 -7.20 -3.45 7.32
CA ILE A 218 -6.66 -3.72 8.65
C ILE A 218 -7.82 -3.84 9.63
N VAL A 219 -7.92 -4.99 10.30
CA VAL A 219 -9.05 -5.30 11.18
C VAL A 219 -8.53 -5.82 12.50
N ASP A 220 -9.14 -5.39 13.61
CA ASP A 220 -8.87 -5.98 14.91
C ASP A 220 -9.65 -7.30 15.08
N PRO A 221 -9.09 -8.35 15.70
CA PRO A 221 -9.79 -9.61 15.90
C PRO A 221 -11.20 -9.48 16.50
N ALA A 222 -11.41 -8.53 17.41
CA ALA A 222 -12.71 -8.32 18.03
C ALA A 222 -13.74 -7.70 17.07
N GLU A 223 -13.29 -6.90 16.10
CA GLU A 223 -14.14 -6.39 15.01
C GLU A 223 -14.53 -7.51 14.04
N GLU A 224 -13.79 -8.62 13.98
CA GLU A 224 -14.13 -9.73 13.10
C GLU A 224 -14.94 -10.83 13.79
N THR A 225 -14.52 -11.25 14.99
CA THR A 225 -15.14 -12.39 15.69
C THR A 225 -16.31 -11.99 16.58
N PHE A 226 -16.50 -10.68 16.80
CA PHE A 226 -17.50 -10.09 17.69
C PHE A 226 -17.60 -10.83 19.04
N PRO A 227 -16.54 -10.82 19.88
CA PRO A 227 -16.46 -11.61 21.11
C PRO A 227 -17.18 -10.93 22.28
N TYR A 228 -18.33 -10.29 22.03
CA TYR A 228 -19.06 -9.49 23.00
C TYR A 228 -20.32 -10.23 23.47
N SER A 229 -20.55 -10.24 24.78
CA SER A 229 -21.71 -10.87 25.42
C SER A 229 -22.28 -10.01 26.55
N GLY A 230 -23.57 -10.13 26.80
CA GLY A 230 -24.28 -9.36 27.82
C GLY A 230 -24.50 -7.92 27.41
N ARG A 231 -24.58 -7.02 28.41
CA ARG A 231 -24.80 -5.59 28.17
C ARG A 231 -23.50 -4.90 27.83
N VAL A 232 -23.35 -4.45 26.58
CA VAL A 232 -22.14 -3.79 26.09
C VAL A 232 -22.50 -2.44 25.48
N GLU A 233 -21.77 -1.40 25.85
CA GLU A 233 -21.85 -0.09 25.23
C GLU A 233 -20.73 0.06 24.21
N PHE A 234 -21.09 0.26 22.95
CA PHE A 234 -20.17 0.56 21.87
C PHE A 234 -20.11 2.07 21.68
N ILE A 235 -18.91 2.63 21.63
CA ILE A 235 -18.69 4.07 21.49
C ILE A 235 -18.03 4.30 20.13
N GLU A 236 -18.60 5.19 19.32
CA GLU A 236 -18.01 5.55 18.04
C GLU A 236 -16.89 6.58 18.24
N PRO A 237 -15.65 6.31 17.76
CA PRO A 237 -14.51 7.22 17.93
C PRO A 237 -14.72 8.60 17.30
N GLU A 238 -15.49 8.66 16.22
CA GLU A 238 -15.73 9.87 15.42
C GLU A 238 -16.91 10.72 15.93
N GLY A 239 -17.50 10.34 17.07
CA GLY A 239 -18.45 11.18 17.80
C GLY A 239 -19.91 11.05 17.39
N ALA A 240 -20.29 10.03 16.58
CA ALA A 240 -21.70 9.77 16.26
C ALA A 240 -22.51 9.11 17.40
N GLY A 241 -21.88 8.90 18.56
CA GLY A 241 -22.56 8.56 19.82
C GLY A 241 -22.14 7.21 20.38
N SER A 242 -22.93 6.71 21.34
CA SER A 242 -22.81 5.35 21.85
C SER A 242 -24.08 4.55 21.56
N ILE A 243 -23.90 3.27 21.26
CA ILE A 243 -24.98 2.31 21.10
C ILE A 243 -24.85 1.23 22.16
N THR A 244 -25.89 1.05 22.97
CA THR A 244 -25.91 0.01 24.01
C THR A 244 -26.65 -1.22 23.49
N ALA A 245 -25.93 -2.33 23.36
CA ALA A 245 -26.54 -3.63 23.18
C ALA A 245 -26.95 -4.18 24.55
N GLY A 246 -28.24 -4.50 24.74
CA GLY A 246 -28.70 -5.16 25.96
C GLY A 246 -28.20 -6.61 26.10
N ARG A 247 -28.13 -7.33 24.96
CA ARG A 247 -27.50 -8.65 24.79
C ARG A 247 -26.69 -8.64 23.49
N ALA A 248 -25.41 -8.34 23.58
CA ALA A 248 -24.52 -8.20 22.42
C ALA A 248 -24.49 -9.46 21.55
N GLU A 249 -24.53 -10.64 22.15
CA GLU A 249 -24.51 -11.93 21.45
C GLU A 249 -25.66 -12.10 20.44
N ALA A 250 -26.79 -11.43 20.66
CA ALA A 250 -27.93 -11.46 19.74
C ALA A 250 -27.66 -10.69 18.43
N TRP A 251 -26.66 -9.81 18.40
CA TRP A 251 -26.31 -9.00 17.23
C TRP A 251 -25.25 -9.66 16.35
N LYS A 252 -24.59 -10.72 16.85
CA LYS A 252 -23.45 -11.35 16.20
C LYS A 252 -23.75 -11.79 14.76
N SER A 253 -24.87 -12.49 14.52
CA SER A 253 -25.21 -13.01 13.20
C SER A 253 -25.53 -11.90 12.17
N ASP A 254 -26.28 -10.87 12.58
CA ASP A 254 -26.56 -9.70 11.73
C ASP A 254 -25.27 -8.92 11.43
N TYR A 255 -24.43 -8.73 12.44
CA TYR A 255 -23.13 -8.09 12.30
C TYR A 255 -22.23 -8.81 11.30
N GLU A 256 -22.04 -10.12 11.46
CA GLU A 256 -21.25 -10.96 10.55
C GLU A 256 -21.79 -10.89 9.11
N THR A 257 -23.12 -10.92 8.94
CA THR A 257 -23.78 -10.79 7.64
C THR A 257 -23.49 -9.44 6.99
N ARG A 258 -23.57 -8.35 7.76
CA ARG A 258 -23.30 -6.99 7.27
C ARG A 258 -21.83 -6.80 6.89
N VAL A 259 -20.91 -7.31 7.70
CA VAL A 259 -19.46 -7.28 7.41
C VAL A 259 -19.14 -8.08 6.16
N ALA A 260 -19.69 -9.29 6.04
CA ALA A 260 -19.49 -10.14 4.87
C ALA A 260 -20.02 -9.47 3.58
N ARG A 261 -21.21 -8.86 3.64
CA ARG A 261 -21.78 -8.10 2.52
C ARG A 261 -20.88 -6.94 2.12
N HIS A 262 -20.47 -6.11 3.08
CA HIS A 262 -19.63 -4.93 2.80
C HIS A 262 -18.30 -5.33 2.14
N ARG A 263 -17.62 -6.36 2.68
CA ARG A 263 -16.38 -6.90 2.10
C ARG A 263 -16.59 -7.49 0.72
N ALA A 264 -17.72 -8.15 0.47
CA ALA A 264 -18.06 -8.67 -0.86
C ALA A 264 -18.27 -7.53 -1.87
N GLU A 265 -18.90 -6.43 -1.45
CA GLU A 265 -19.05 -5.26 -2.30
C GLU A 265 -17.71 -4.61 -2.61
N ILE A 266 -16.82 -4.42 -1.64
CA ILE A 266 -15.46 -3.89 -1.88
C ILE A 266 -14.71 -4.78 -2.87
N ARG A 267 -14.75 -6.10 -2.65
CA ARG A 267 -14.08 -7.07 -3.54
C ARG A 267 -14.61 -6.98 -4.96
N ALA A 268 -15.93 -6.92 -5.14
CA ALA A 268 -16.53 -6.81 -6.46
C ALA A 268 -16.10 -5.53 -7.19
N GLU A 269 -15.91 -4.42 -6.47
CA GLU A 269 -15.42 -3.17 -7.05
C GLU A 269 -13.93 -3.23 -7.40
N THR A 270 -13.10 -3.83 -6.55
CA THR A 270 -11.68 -3.99 -6.86
C THR A 270 -11.48 -4.95 -8.04
N ASP A 271 -12.26 -6.03 -8.13
CA ASP A 271 -12.13 -7.02 -9.20
C ASP A 271 -12.45 -6.41 -10.58
N LYS A 272 -13.47 -5.54 -10.67
CA LYS A 272 -13.80 -4.80 -11.90
C LYS A 272 -12.62 -3.95 -12.41
N LEU A 273 -11.80 -3.45 -11.51
CA LEU A 273 -10.65 -2.59 -11.79
C LEU A 273 -9.34 -3.38 -11.99
N GLY A 274 -9.36 -4.70 -11.77
CA GLY A 274 -8.14 -5.50 -11.70
C GLY A 274 -7.27 -5.18 -10.48
N TRP A 275 -7.86 -4.55 -9.46
CA TRP A 275 -7.23 -4.24 -8.19
C TRP A 275 -7.40 -5.41 -7.23
N SER A 276 -6.55 -5.47 -6.22
CA SER A 276 -6.54 -6.58 -5.27
C SER A 276 -7.08 -6.14 -3.91
N PHE A 277 -7.99 -6.91 -3.31
CA PHE A 277 -8.46 -6.69 -1.94
C PHE A 277 -7.94 -7.78 -0.99
N THR A 278 -7.26 -7.37 0.08
CA THR A 278 -6.70 -8.28 1.11
C THR A 278 -7.16 -7.84 2.49
N ILE A 279 -7.44 -8.81 3.37
CA ILE A 279 -7.80 -8.55 4.76
C ILE A 279 -6.62 -9.00 5.63
N HIS A 280 -6.20 -8.16 6.56
CA HIS A 280 -5.15 -8.46 7.52
C HIS A 280 -5.64 -8.16 8.93
N ARG A 281 -5.55 -9.16 9.80
CA ARG A 281 -5.89 -9.02 11.20
C ARG A 281 -4.66 -8.62 12.02
N THR A 282 -4.84 -7.76 13.01
CA THR A 282 -3.74 -7.24 13.84
C THR A 282 -3.04 -8.30 14.70
N ASP A 283 -3.71 -9.44 14.98
CA ASP A 283 -3.15 -10.62 15.68
C ASP A 283 -2.29 -11.53 14.79
N ARG A 284 -2.20 -11.23 13.49
CA ARG A 284 -1.37 -11.99 12.54
C ARG A 284 -0.05 -11.27 12.30
N PRO A 285 1.04 -12.00 12.00
CA PRO A 285 2.31 -11.37 11.66
C PRO A 285 2.19 -10.46 10.42
N ALA A 286 2.66 -9.22 10.50
CA ALA A 286 2.67 -8.29 9.37
C ALA A 286 3.52 -8.79 8.17
N THR A 287 4.47 -9.70 8.42
CA THR A 287 5.28 -10.35 7.38
C THR A 287 4.41 -11.09 6.36
N GLU A 288 3.32 -11.73 6.79
CA GLU A 288 2.38 -12.47 5.92
C GLU A 288 1.77 -11.53 4.87
N LEU A 289 1.28 -10.38 5.31
CA LEU A 289 0.70 -9.35 4.45
C LEU A 289 1.73 -8.76 3.49
N LEU A 290 2.93 -8.45 3.99
CA LEU A 290 3.98 -7.83 3.17
C LEU A 290 4.50 -8.76 2.08
N LEU A 291 4.61 -10.06 2.36
CA LEU A 291 4.94 -11.07 1.35
C LEU A 291 3.86 -11.11 0.26
N ALA A 292 2.58 -11.10 0.65
CA ALA A 292 1.46 -11.10 -0.30
C ALA A 292 1.44 -9.83 -1.16
N LEU A 293 1.67 -8.64 -0.57
CA LEU A 293 1.74 -7.38 -1.29
C LEU A 293 2.95 -7.33 -2.23
N HIS A 294 4.14 -7.69 -1.75
CA HIS A 294 5.35 -7.70 -2.57
C HIS A 294 5.22 -8.66 -3.77
N ALA A 295 4.61 -9.82 -3.56
CA ALA A 295 4.36 -10.77 -4.65
C ALA A 295 3.50 -10.13 -5.77
N ARG A 296 2.45 -9.39 -5.38
CA ARG A 296 1.48 -8.74 -6.28
C ARG A 296 2.03 -7.49 -6.97
N LEU A 297 2.70 -6.59 -6.24
CA LEU A 297 3.36 -5.40 -6.81
C LEU A 297 4.43 -5.79 -7.84
N GLY A 298 5.08 -6.94 -7.64
CA GLY A 298 6.03 -7.45 -8.61
C GLY A 298 5.43 -8.31 -9.73
N ALA A 299 4.12 -8.50 -9.85
CA ALA A 299 3.52 -9.20 -10.98
C ALA A 299 3.23 -8.20 -12.12
N PRO A 300 3.56 -8.50 -13.40
CA PRO A 300 3.15 -7.63 -14.49
C PRO A 300 1.61 -7.51 -14.50
N PRO A 301 1.05 -6.32 -14.73
CA PRO A 301 -0.39 -6.14 -14.72
C PRO A 301 -1.05 -7.06 -15.76
N PRO A 302 -2.20 -7.68 -15.44
CA PRO A 302 -2.91 -8.53 -16.37
C PRO A 302 -3.32 -7.70 -17.59
N GLY A 303 -2.70 -7.96 -18.75
CA GLY A 303 -2.90 -7.21 -19.99
C GLY A 303 -1.63 -6.60 -20.59
N ALA A 304 -0.50 -6.62 -19.87
CA ALA A 304 0.81 -6.36 -20.47
C ALA A 304 1.22 -7.55 -21.35
N VAL A 305 0.63 -7.64 -22.55
CA VAL A 305 1.13 -8.52 -23.61
C VAL A 305 2.55 -8.08 -23.90
N VAL A 306 3.52 -8.87 -23.44
CA VAL A 306 4.88 -8.81 -23.95
C VAL A 306 4.75 -9.08 -25.44
N SER A 307 4.85 -8.03 -26.26
CA SER A 307 4.91 -8.12 -27.72
C SER A 307 6.25 -8.75 -28.11
N GLY A 308 6.40 -10.04 -27.79
CA GLY A 308 7.43 -10.91 -28.31
C GLY A 308 6.92 -11.53 -29.59
N ARG A 309 6.95 -10.77 -30.70
CA ARG A 309 6.90 -11.37 -32.03
C ARG A 309 8.19 -12.16 -32.27
N LEU A 310 8.28 -13.36 -31.70
CA LEU A 310 9.14 -14.42 -32.22
C LEU A 310 8.38 -15.06 -33.39
N ARG A 311 8.68 -14.60 -34.61
CA ARG A 311 8.34 -15.34 -35.82
C ARG A 311 9.19 -16.61 -35.85
N PHE A 312 8.68 -17.71 -35.31
CA PHE A 312 9.15 -19.04 -35.68
C PHE A 312 8.54 -19.40 -37.03
N ALA A 313 9.28 -19.17 -38.11
CA ALA A 313 9.03 -19.82 -39.39
C ALA A 313 9.86 -21.12 -39.41
N GLY A 314 9.30 -22.19 -38.84
CA GLY A 314 9.73 -23.54 -39.12
C GLY A 314 8.91 -24.07 -40.28
N GLN A 315 9.52 -24.24 -41.45
CA GLN A 315 8.93 -25.05 -42.51
C GLN A 315 9.92 -26.14 -42.91
N ILE A 316 9.59 -27.35 -42.46
CA ILE A 316 10.17 -28.61 -42.87
C ILE A 316 9.64 -28.94 -44.27
N GLY A 317 10.54 -29.39 -45.15
CA GLY A 317 10.21 -30.33 -46.22
C GLY A 317 10.54 -29.90 -47.65
N ARG A 318 11.65 -30.39 -48.20
CA ARG A 318 11.64 -31.58 -49.09
C ARG A 318 13.05 -31.97 -49.51
N ARG A 319 13.31 -33.28 -49.41
CA ARG A 319 14.41 -33.97 -50.07
C ARG A 319 14.25 -33.88 -51.60
N ALA A 320 15.37 -33.77 -52.30
CA ALA A 320 15.69 -34.64 -53.43
C ALA A 320 16.85 -35.53 -52.96
#